data_AF-A0A1Q9SC82-F1
#
_entry.id   AF-A0A1Q9SC82-F1
#
_cell.length_a   1.000
_cell.length_b   1.000
_cell.length_c   1.000
_cell.angle_alpha   90.00
_cell.angle_beta   90.00
_cell.angle_gamma   90.00
#
_symmetry.space_group_name_H-M   'P 1'
#
loop_
_entity.id
_entity.type
_entity.pdbx_description
1 polymer ?
#
loop_
_entity_poly.entity_id
_entity_poly.type
_entity_poly.pdbx_seq_one_letter_code
_entity_poly.pdbx_strand_id
1 'polypeptide(L)'
;MVYPAKYSALNALALTDEAKRTLTRIVRVAFPHPQLPDGPYERMTEKIVAEAENSTWFRMALTQGLLTLDSLSEEPFVDLPDEAALNVLKRIADLEFFGFIRRTTVLHLYDDHEVWEALGYEGESFSKGGYLHRGFDDLDWLPDPRVEESEEELPECGRLGYPVASAAPKEGWNLDQQGASETTEQPFSDLFKGSDVVEPGETA
;
A
#
# COMPACT_ATOMS: atom_id res chain seq x y z
N MET A 1 45.20 4.59 9.68
CA MET A 1 44.31 3.76 10.54
C MET A 1 43.15 3.34 9.66
N VAL A 2 43.18 2.11 9.14
CA VAL A 2 42.12 1.58 8.27
C VAL A 2 41.03 1.10 9.20
N TYR A 3 39.88 1.77 9.23
CA TYR A 3 38.70 1.22 9.89
C TYR A 3 38.28 -0.02 9.08
N PRO A 4 38.19 -1.22 9.67
CA PRO A 4 37.56 -2.33 8.98
C PRO A 4 36.13 -1.90 8.66
N ALA A 5 35.72 -1.99 7.40
CA ALA A 5 34.33 -1.77 7.02
C ALA A 5 33.50 -2.71 7.89
N LYS A 6 32.60 -2.15 8.72
CA LYS A 6 31.78 -2.91 9.69
C LYS A 6 31.00 -4.05 9.01
N TYR A 7 30.87 -4.03 7.66
CA TYR A 7 30.23 -5.08 6.87
C TYR A 7 30.93 -5.35 5.53
N SER A 8 32.12 -5.97 5.52
CA SER A 8 32.73 -6.47 4.26
C SER A 8 31.92 -7.62 3.60
N ALA A 9 30.91 -8.15 4.30
CA ALA A 9 30.13 -9.33 3.92
C ALA A 9 28.89 -9.05 3.06
N LEU A 10 28.61 -7.79 2.71
CA LEU A 10 27.47 -7.46 1.84
C LEU A 10 27.71 -7.85 0.36
N ASN A 11 28.93 -8.25 0.03
CA ASN A 11 29.29 -8.91 -1.22
C ASN A 11 29.27 -10.43 -1.08
N ALA A 12 28.11 -11.07 -1.22
CA ALA A 12 27.96 -12.33 -1.95
C ALA A 12 26.53 -12.90 -1.83
N LEU A 13 25.69 -12.62 -2.83
CA LEU A 13 24.54 -13.42 -3.29
C LEU A 13 23.41 -13.79 -2.30
N ALA A 14 23.60 -13.69 -0.99
CA ALA A 14 22.64 -13.91 0.07
C ALA A 14 22.89 -12.87 1.17
N LEU A 15 21.82 -12.25 1.67
CA LEU A 15 21.92 -11.35 2.82
C LEU A 15 22.33 -12.13 4.06
N THR A 16 23.28 -11.60 4.82
CA THR A 16 23.69 -12.18 6.12
C THR A 16 22.53 -12.13 7.12
N ASP A 17 22.55 -12.99 8.15
CA ASP A 17 21.53 -12.98 9.20
C ASP A 17 21.40 -11.60 9.89
N GLU A 18 22.51 -10.88 10.01
CA GLU A 18 22.53 -9.53 10.55
C GLU A 18 21.88 -8.50 9.62
N ALA A 19 22.12 -8.62 8.31
CA ALA A 19 21.43 -7.81 7.32
C ALA A 19 19.91 -8.09 7.32
N LYS A 20 19.50 -9.36 7.47
CA LYS A 20 18.09 -9.73 7.62
C LYS A 20 17.47 -9.14 8.88
N ARG A 21 18.15 -9.20 10.03
CA ARG A 21 17.69 -8.55 11.28
C ARG A 21 17.52 -7.05 11.12
N THR A 22 18.50 -6.40 10.47
CA THR A 22 18.43 -4.97 10.16
C THR A 22 17.23 -4.68 9.25
N LEU A 23 16.99 -5.50 8.22
CA LEU A 23 15.85 -5.35 7.33
C LEU A 23 14.51 -5.53 8.07
N THR A 24 14.39 -6.54 8.94
CA THR A 24 13.21 -6.71 9.81
C THR A 24 12.99 -5.48 10.67
N ARG A 25 14.06 -4.89 11.24
CA ARG A 25 13.97 -3.65 12.01
C ARG A 25 13.47 -2.48 11.16
N ILE A 26 13.98 -2.32 9.93
CA ILE A 26 13.53 -1.27 9.01
C ILE A 26 12.03 -1.38 8.77
N VAL A 27 11.54 -2.60 8.47
CA VAL A 27 10.11 -2.84 8.22
C VAL A 27 9.29 -2.47 9.46
N ARG A 28 9.71 -2.87 10.66
CA ARG A 28 8.97 -2.53 11.91
C ARG A 28 8.92 -1.05 12.19
N VAL A 29 10.02 -0.33 12.00
CA VAL A 29 10.07 1.11 12.25
C VAL A 29 9.24 1.87 11.21
N ALA A 30 9.23 1.40 9.95
CA ALA A 30 8.43 2.01 8.88
C ALA A 30 6.93 1.71 8.98
N PHE A 31 6.56 0.53 9.51
CA PHE A 31 5.18 0.05 9.64
C PHE A 31 4.91 -0.41 11.07
N PRO A 32 4.84 0.52 12.05
CA PRO A 32 4.77 0.16 13.46
C PRO A 32 3.37 -0.31 13.85
N HIS A 33 3.23 -1.60 14.17
CA HIS A 33 2.02 -2.19 14.76
C HIS A 33 2.35 -2.81 16.12
N PRO A 34 1.98 -2.17 17.25
CA PRO A 34 2.33 -2.63 18.60
C PRO A 34 1.78 -4.01 18.98
N GLN A 35 0.67 -4.41 18.37
CA GLN A 35 -0.02 -5.67 18.67
C GLN A 35 0.48 -6.84 17.79
N LEU A 36 1.24 -6.56 16.73
CA LEU A 36 1.75 -7.59 15.84
C LEU A 36 2.98 -8.28 16.46
N PRO A 37 3.01 -9.62 16.47
CA PRO A 37 4.20 -10.37 16.82
C PRO A 37 5.31 -10.21 15.77
N ASP A 38 6.46 -10.81 16.03
CA ASP A 38 7.67 -10.70 15.20
C ASP A 38 7.53 -11.48 13.88
N GLY A 39 6.80 -12.60 13.91
CA GLY A 39 6.66 -13.56 12.81
C GLY A 39 6.29 -12.93 11.45
N PRO A 40 5.24 -12.09 11.37
CA PRO A 40 4.88 -11.39 10.12
C PRO A 40 6.01 -10.52 9.56
N TYR A 41 6.76 -9.83 10.42
CA TYR A 41 7.87 -8.99 9.99
C TYR A 41 9.05 -9.82 9.48
N GLU A 42 9.34 -10.96 10.11
CA GLU A 42 10.37 -11.89 9.64
C GLU A 42 10.01 -12.51 8.28
N ARG A 43 8.76 -12.95 8.10
CA ARG A 43 8.27 -13.44 6.79
C ARG A 43 8.31 -12.34 5.73
N MET A 44 7.99 -11.10 6.10
CA MET A 44 8.09 -9.95 5.21
C MET A 44 9.55 -9.71 4.79
N THR A 45 10.50 -9.79 5.72
CA THR A 45 11.93 -9.73 5.40
C THR A 45 12.30 -10.78 4.37
N GLU A 46 11.91 -12.05 4.56
CA GLU A 46 12.20 -13.12 3.60
C GLU A 46 11.57 -12.85 2.23
N LYS A 47 10.33 -12.32 2.17
CA LYS A 47 9.70 -11.90 0.91
C LYS A 47 10.48 -10.78 0.21
N ILE A 48 11.00 -9.79 0.94
CA ILE A 48 11.83 -8.72 0.36
C ILE A 48 13.13 -9.30 -0.20
N VAL A 49 13.77 -10.21 0.52
CA VAL A 49 15.00 -10.88 0.04
C VAL A 49 14.71 -11.67 -1.24
N ALA A 50 13.67 -12.49 -1.24
CA ALA A 50 13.28 -13.28 -2.41
C ALA A 50 12.95 -12.39 -3.63
N GLU A 51 12.23 -11.29 -3.43
CA GLU A 51 11.91 -10.37 -4.52
C GLU A 51 13.16 -9.64 -5.06
N ALA A 52 14.12 -9.32 -4.17
CA ALA A 52 15.39 -8.76 -4.59
C ALA A 52 16.23 -9.74 -5.41
N GLU A 53 16.12 -11.06 -5.17
CA GLU A 53 16.84 -12.07 -5.95
C GLU A 53 16.34 -12.14 -7.41
N ASN A 54 15.08 -11.78 -7.66
CA ASN A 54 14.50 -11.76 -9.01
C ASN A 54 15.06 -10.63 -9.91
N SER A 55 15.83 -9.69 -9.35
CA SER A 55 16.40 -8.56 -10.09
C SER A 55 17.78 -8.19 -9.58
N THR A 56 18.78 -8.26 -10.47
CA THR A 56 20.14 -7.80 -10.13
C THR A 56 20.15 -6.34 -9.66
N TRP A 57 19.28 -5.50 -10.23
CA TRP A 57 19.16 -4.11 -9.81
C TRP A 57 18.60 -3.98 -8.38
N PHE A 58 17.53 -4.70 -8.04
CA PHE A 58 16.93 -4.62 -6.69
C PHE A 58 17.90 -5.17 -5.65
N ARG A 59 18.59 -6.26 -5.96
CA ARG A 59 19.67 -6.80 -5.13
C ARG A 59 20.75 -5.76 -4.85
N MET A 60 21.25 -5.07 -5.87
CA MET A 60 22.26 -4.02 -5.70
C MET A 60 21.73 -2.83 -4.90
N ALA A 61 20.50 -2.37 -5.18
CA ALA A 61 19.86 -1.30 -4.43
C ALA A 61 19.72 -1.65 -2.94
N LEU A 62 19.31 -2.89 -2.64
CA LEU A 62 19.16 -3.40 -1.27
C LEU A 62 20.51 -3.44 -0.54
N THR A 63 21.52 -4.02 -1.15
CA THR A 63 22.88 -4.09 -0.59
C THR A 63 23.46 -2.70 -0.33
N GLN A 64 23.37 -1.79 -1.31
CA GLN A 64 23.90 -0.43 -1.18
C GLN A 64 23.09 0.39 -0.16
N GLY A 65 21.79 0.17 -0.08
CA GLY A 65 20.91 0.80 0.88
C GLY A 65 21.25 0.45 2.32
N LEU A 66 21.50 -0.83 2.61
CA LEU A 66 21.93 -1.29 3.93
C LEU A 66 23.29 -0.71 4.33
N LEU A 67 24.26 -0.65 3.41
CA LEU A 67 25.53 0.05 3.65
C LEU A 67 25.33 1.54 3.94
N THR A 68 24.46 2.19 3.19
CA THR A 68 24.16 3.61 3.38
C THR A 68 23.52 3.85 4.73
N LEU A 69 22.55 3.01 5.12
CA LEU A 69 21.86 3.08 6.40
C LEU A 69 22.84 2.99 7.57
N ASP A 70 23.76 2.02 7.55
CA ASP A 70 24.79 1.85 8.59
C ASP A 70 25.72 3.07 8.71
N SER A 71 25.94 3.80 7.61
CA SER A 71 26.77 5.01 7.62
C SER A 71 26.08 6.25 8.21
N LEU A 72 24.75 6.21 8.42
CA LEU A 72 23.95 7.36 8.88
C LEU A 72 23.85 7.46 10.41
N SER A 73 24.37 6.47 11.15
CA SER A 73 24.43 6.46 12.61
C SER A 73 25.76 5.90 13.11
N GLU A 74 26.17 6.30 14.32
CA GLU A 74 27.38 5.76 14.94
C GLU A 74 27.17 4.32 15.46
N GLU A 75 25.96 4.09 15.98
CA GLU A 75 25.45 2.81 16.47
C GLU A 75 24.75 2.02 15.33
N PRO A 76 24.73 0.67 15.39
CA PRO A 76 24.00 -0.14 14.44
C PRO A 76 22.52 0.22 14.42
N PHE A 77 21.92 0.28 13.22
CA PHE A 77 20.50 0.65 13.07
C PHE A 77 19.55 -0.22 13.90
N VAL A 78 19.87 -1.51 14.06
CA VAL A 78 19.08 -2.46 14.85
C VAL A 78 18.96 -2.07 16.32
N ASP A 79 19.99 -1.40 16.87
CA ASP A 79 20.08 -1.02 18.28
C ASP A 79 19.55 0.40 18.55
N LEU A 80 19.23 1.17 17.48
CA LEU A 80 18.71 2.53 17.63
C LEU A 80 17.32 2.53 18.29
N PRO A 81 17.04 3.51 19.18
CA PRO A 81 15.69 3.73 19.68
C PRO A 81 14.75 4.12 18.54
N ASP A 82 13.45 3.78 18.67
CA ASP A 82 12.46 3.92 17.59
C ASP A 82 12.44 5.31 16.94
N GLU A 83 12.47 6.37 17.74
CA GLU A 83 12.51 7.75 17.24
C GLU A 83 13.78 8.07 16.44
N ALA A 84 14.94 7.57 16.87
CA ALA A 84 16.19 7.77 16.14
C ALA A 84 16.20 6.97 14.84
N ALA A 85 15.76 5.71 14.88
CA ALA A 85 15.62 4.86 13.71
C ALA A 85 14.67 5.48 12.67
N LEU A 86 13.52 5.99 13.11
CA LEU A 86 12.55 6.67 12.25
C LEU A 86 13.16 7.92 11.60
N ASN A 87 13.92 8.71 12.36
CA ASN A 87 14.60 9.89 11.81
C ASN A 87 15.68 9.52 10.78
N VAL A 88 16.38 8.40 10.95
CA VAL A 88 17.29 7.87 9.93
C VAL A 88 16.51 7.45 8.68
N LEU A 89 15.40 6.70 8.83
CA LEU A 89 14.57 6.28 7.70
C LEU A 89 13.99 7.46 6.91
N LYS A 90 13.56 8.53 7.59
CA LYS A 90 13.08 9.75 6.93
C LYS A 90 14.13 10.39 6.01
N ARG A 91 15.42 10.32 6.36
CA ARG A 91 16.51 10.87 5.53
C ARG A 91 16.77 10.07 4.26
N ILE A 92 16.39 8.79 4.25
CA ILE A 92 16.57 7.89 3.12
C ILE A 92 15.26 7.55 2.41
N ALA A 93 14.16 8.23 2.75
CA ALA A 93 12.83 7.90 2.26
C ALA A 93 12.70 7.99 0.73
N ASP A 94 13.49 8.86 0.10
CA ASP A 94 13.54 9.06 -1.34
C ASP A 94 14.54 8.14 -2.05
N LEU A 95 15.31 7.34 -1.30
CA LEU A 95 16.21 6.37 -1.89
C LEU A 95 15.42 5.18 -2.40
N GLU A 96 15.83 4.71 -3.58
CA GLU A 96 15.19 3.59 -4.25
C GLU A 96 15.17 2.30 -3.43
N PHE A 97 16.23 2.08 -2.65
CA PHE A 97 16.29 1.04 -1.62
C PHE A 97 15.05 1.02 -0.72
N PHE A 98 14.69 2.18 -0.15
CA PHE A 98 13.56 2.29 0.76
C PHE A 98 12.24 2.27 0.01
N GLY A 99 12.20 2.85 -1.19
CA GLY A 99 11.05 2.75 -2.10
C GLY A 99 10.67 1.30 -2.43
N PHE A 100 11.66 0.47 -2.73
CA PHE A 100 11.50 -0.97 -2.94
C PHE A 100 10.94 -1.67 -1.70
N ILE A 101 11.57 -1.49 -0.53
CA ILE A 101 11.08 -2.08 0.73
C ILE A 101 9.62 -1.67 0.98
N ARG A 102 9.32 -0.37 0.91
CA ARG A 102 7.98 0.16 1.18
C ARG A 102 6.93 -0.45 0.25
N ARG A 103 7.21 -0.51 -1.06
CA ARG A 103 6.27 -1.06 -2.05
C ARG A 103 6.00 -2.54 -1.78
N THR A 104 7.05 -3.32 -1.54
CA THR A 104 6.95 -4.76 -1.28
C THR A 104 6.24 -5.04 0.05
N THR A 105 6.53 -4.26 1.10
CA THR A 105 5.87 -4.40 2.41
C THR A 105 4.38 -4.11 2.33
N VAL A 106 3.96 -3.02 1.69
CA VAL A 106 2.52 -2.67 1.58
C VAL A 106 1.72 -3.78 0.89
N LEU A 107 2.31 -4.44 -0.11
CA LEU A 107 1.63 -5.50 -0.84
C LEU A 107 1.51 -6.82 -0.06
N HIS A 108 2.41 -7.08 0.89
CA HIS A 108 2.58 -8.43 1.43
C HIS A 108 2.44 -8.53 2.95
N LEU A 109 2.72 -7.48 3.71
CA LEU A 109 2.57 -7.50 5.17
C LEU A 109 1.08 -7.58 5.53
N TYR A 110 0.23 -6.83 4.83
CA TYR A 110 -1.22 -6.81 5.03
C TYR A 110 -1.95 -7.95 4.30
N ASP A 111 -1.21 -8.82 3.60
CA ASP A 111 -1.70 -10.07 3.00
C ASP A 111 -1.27 -11.29 3.84
N ASP A 112 -0.86 -11.07 5.08
CA ASP A 112 -0.45 -12.11 6.01
C ASP A 112 -1.60 -12.41 6.98
N HIS A 113 -1.98 -13.69 7.09
CA HIS A 113 -3.13 -14.11 7.89
C HIS A 113 -2.96 -13.82 9.39
N GLU A 114 -1.74 -13.82 9.92
CA GLU A 114 -1.48 -13.48 11.32
C GLU A 114 -1.66 -11.97 11.55
N VAL A 115 -1.40 -11.17 10.51
CA VAL A 115 -1.70 -9.73 10.50
C VAL A 115 -3.20 -9.48 10.40
N TRP A 116 -3.93 -10.28 9.62
CA TRP A 116 -5.38 -10.20 9.56
C TRP A 116 -6.02 -10.44 10.92
N GLU A 117 -5.62 -11.53 11.60
CA GLU A 117 -6.11 -11.86 12.94
C GLU A 117 -5.82 -10.74 13.95
N ALA A 118 -4.60 -10.18 13.93
CA ALA A 118 -4.23 -9.10 14.83
C ALA A 118 -4.96 -7.77 14.55
N LEU A 119 -5.34 -7.51 13.29
CA LEU A 119 -6.04 -6.29 12.89
C LEU A 119 -7.57 -6.44 12.84
N GLY A 120 -8.11 -7.63 13.14
CA GLY A 120 -9.54 -7.91 13.06
C GLY A 120 -10.08 -8.01 11.64
N TYR A 121 -9.24 -8.32 10.64
CA TYR A 121 -9.69 -8.58 9.28
C TYR A 121 -10.12 -10.05 9.14
N GLU A 122 -11.38 -10.26 8.78
CA GLU A 122 -12.00 -11.60 8.67
C GLU A 122 -11.54 -12.42 7.43
N GLY A 123 -10.63 -11.88 6.61
CA GLY A 123 -10.13 -12.53 5.41
C GLY A 123 -11.10 -12.47 4.23
N GLU A 124 -10.86 -13.27 3.18
CA GLU A 124 -11.67 -13.27 1.96
C GLU A 124 -13.14 -13.69 2.18
N SER A 125 -14.09 -12.98 1.57
CA SER A 125 -15.53 -13.27 1.73
C SER A 125 -16.08 -14.29 0.74
N PHE A 126 -15.54 -14.31 -0.49
CA PHE A 126 -16.12 -15.08 -1.59
C PHE A 126 -16.13 -16.58 -1.32
N SER A 127 -15.01 -17.15 -0.84
CA SER A 127 -14.91 -18.57 -0.51
C SER A 127 -15.72 -18.97 0.73
N LYS A 128 -16.17 -17.98 1.51
CA LYS A 128 -16.87 -18.16 2.80
C LYS A 128 -18.37 -17.87 2.73
N GLY A 129 -18.91 -17.55 1.54
CA GLY A 129 -20.33 -17.27 1.35
C GLY A 129 -20.74 -15.83 1.69
N GLY A 130 -19.79 -14.89 1.73
CA GLY A 130 -20.02 -13.48 2.05
C GLY A 130 -19.86 -13.15 3.54
N TYR A 131 -19.99 -11.86 3.89
CA TYR A 131 -19.88 -11.36 5.27
C TYR A 131 -21.22 -11.27 6.03
N LEU A 132 -22.35 -11.61 5.40
CA LEU A 132 -23.68 -11.47 6.01
C LEU A 132 -23.80 -12.14 7.39
N HIS A 133 -23.04 -13.21 7.63
CA HIS A 133 -22.98 -13.92 8.91
C HIS A 133 -21.54 -14.05 9.45
N ARG A 134 -20.65 -13.14 9.04
CA ARG A 134 -19.21 -13.12 9.38
C ARG A 134 -18.71 -11.69 9.58
N GLY A 135 -19.29 -11.00 10.55
CA GLY A 135 -18.81 -9.70 11.03
C GLY A 135 -18.93 -8.54 10.06
N PHE A 136 -19.89 -8.57 9.13
CA PHE A 136 -20.23 -7.37 8.34
C PHE A 136 -20.65 -6.21 9.25
N ASP A 137 -21.34 -6.52 10.35
CA ASP A 137 -21.92 -5.61 11.33
C ASP A 137 -21.20 -5.61 12.69
N ASP A 138 -20.05 -6.28 12.82
CA ASP A 138 -19.23 -6.32 14.04
C ASP A 138 -18.41 -5.02 14.21
N LEU A 139 -19.08 -3.86 14.18
CA LEU A 139 -18.45 -2.54 14.27
C LEU A 139 -18.44 -2.04 15.72
N ASP A 140 -17.34 -2.23 16.44
CA ASP A 140 -17.18 -1.77 17.84
C ASP A 140 -17.27 -0.24 18.02
N TRP A 141 -17.15 0.52 16.94
CA TRP A 141 -17.05 1.98 16.95
C TRP A 141 -18.34 2.70 16.53
N LEU A 142 -19.35 1.95 16.05
CA LEU A 142 -20.64 2.50 15.65
C LEU A 142 -21.72 1.97 16.61
N PRO A 143 -22.73 2.77 17.00
CA PRO A 143 -23.89 2.23 17.70
C PRO A 143 -24.62 1.21 16.82
N ASP A 144 -25.37 0.32 17.47
CA ASP A 144 -26.23 -0.64 16.78
C ASP A 144 -27.05 0.06 15.68
N PRO A 145 -27.06 -0.49 14.45
CA PRO A 145 -27.77 0.14 13.35
C PRO A 145 -29.26 0.25 13.70
N ARG A 146 -29.84 1.43 13.42
CA ARG A 146 -31.27 1.64 13.58
C ARG A 146 -32.02 0.72 12.61
N VAL A 147 -33.02 0.00 13.12
CA VAL A 147 -33.92 -0.83 12.31
C VAL A 147 -35.07 0.02 11.72
N GLU A 148 -35.43 1.10 12.41
CA GLU A 148 -36.47 2.04 11.99
C GLU A 148 -35.88 3.17 11.15
N GLU A 149 -36.72 3.73 10.26
CA GLU A 149 -36.37 4.89 9.43
C GLU A 149 -36.05 6.10 10.31
N SER A 150 -35.06 6.90 9.90
CA SER A 150 -34.68 8.11 10.63
C SER A 150 -35.80 9.15 10.54
N GLU A 151 -36.28 9.63 11.68
CA GLU A 151 -37.22 10.77 11.74
C GLU A 151 -36.55 12.12 11.44
N GLU A 152 -35.22 12.15 11.34
CA GLU A 152 -34.51 13.36 10.90
C GLU A 152 -34.89 13.70 9.46
N GLU A 153 -35.36 14.93 9.25
CA GLU A 153 -35.50 15.50 7.92
C GLU A 153 -34.13 15.48 7.25
N LEU A 154 -33.94 14.56 6.30
CA LEU A 154 -32.76 14.57 5.46
C LEU A 154 -32.73 15.94 4.76
N PRO A 155 -31.60 16.67 4.83
CA PRO A 155 -31.48 17.90 4.07
C PRO A 155 -31.76 17.54 2.62
N GLU A 156 -32.72 18.25 2.01
CA GLU A 156 -33.05 18.06 0.60
C GLU A 156 -31.74 18.21 -0.16
N CYS A 157 -31.18 17.09 -0.65
CA CYS A 157 -30.07 17.12 -1.57
C CYS A 157 -30.59 17.95 -2.75
N GLY A 158 -30.18 19.22 -2.78
CA GLY A 158 -30.62 20.15 -3.79
C GLY A 158 -30.43 19.52 -5.17
N ARG A 159 -31.22 19.95 -6.15
CA ARG A 159 -31.14 19.43 -7.51
C ARG A 159 -29.66 19.29 -7.92
N LEU A 160 -29.28 18.08 -8.33
CA LEU A 160 -27.95 17.83 -8.87
C LEU A 160 -27.66 18.93 -9.90
N GLY A 161 -26.45 19.50 -9.87
CA GLY A 161 -26.05 20.59 -10.77
C GLY A 161 -26.00 20.19 -12.25
N TYR A 162 -26.46 18.98 -12.58
CA TYR A 162 -26.53 18.40 -13.91
C TYR A 162 -27.84 17.62 -14.08
N PRO A 163 -28.36 17.52 -15.30
CA PRO A 163 -29.56 16.73 -15.57
C PRO A 163 -29.28 15.25 -15.36
N VAL A 164 -30.08 14.59 -14.52
CA VAL A 164 -30.13 13.13 -14.44
C VAL A 164 -30.96 12.63 -15.61
N ALA A 165 -30.41 11.71 -16.39
CA ALA A 165 -31.18 11.04 -17.44
C ALA A 165 -32.33 10.25 -16.79
N SER A 166 -33.57 10.65 -17.08
CA SER A 166 -34.78 9.98 -16.57
C SER A 166 -35.20 8.77 -17.40
N ALA A 167 -34.52 8.52 -18.52
CA ALA A 167 -34.79 7.41 -19.40
C ALA A 167 -33.74 6.32 -19.18
N ALA A 168 -34.19 5.06 -19.13
CA ALA A 168 -33.29 3.93 -19.24
C ALA A 168 -32.43 4.10 -20.51
N PRO A 169 -31.13 3.76 -20.47
CA PRO A 169 -30.33 3.71 -21.68
C PRO A 169 -31.05 2.81 -22.69
N LYS A 170 -31.11 3.23 -23.95
CA LYS A 170 -31.74 2.45 -25.02
C LYS A 170 -31.15 1.04 -24.99
N GLU A 171 -32.02 0.03 -25.10
CA GLU A 171 -31.65 -1.39 -25.06
C GLU A 171 -30.36 -1.64 -25.85
N GLY A 172 -29.37 -2.19 -25.15
CA GLY A 172 -28.00 -2.30 -25.64
C GLY A 172 -26.99 -2.54 -24.52
N TRP A 173 -27.34 -2.20 -23.27
CA TRP A 173 -26.56 -2.64 -22.11
C TRP A 173 -26.88 -4.10 -21.77
N ASN A 174 -26.29 -5.02 -22.52
CA ASN A 174 -26.36 -6.45 -22.26
C ASN A 174 -25.30 -6.81 -21.22
N LEU A 175 -25.71 -7.07 -19.97
CA LEU A 175 -24.81 -7.51 -18.89
C LEU A 175 -24.20 -8.90 -19.17
N ASP A 176 -24.80 -9.65 -20.11
CA ASP A 176 -24.49 -11.05 -20.40
C ASP A 176 -23.36 -11.25 -21.42
N GLN A 177 -22.79 -10.17 -21.98
CA GLN A 177 -21.71 -10.23 -23.00
C GLN A 177 -20.30 -9.97 -22.46
N GLN A 178 -20.07 -10.02 -21.14
CA GLN A 178 -18.69 -10.15 -20.61
C GLN A 178 -18.24 -11.61 -20.61
N GLY A 179 -18.37 -12.24 -21.78
CA GLY A 179 -17.80 -13.52 -22.11
C GLY A 179 -17.16 -13.40 -23.49
N ALA A 180 -15.89 -13.00 -23.50
CA ALA A 180 -14.95 -13.09 -24.62
C ALA A 180 -15.46 -12.69 -26.03
N SER A 181 -15.11 -11.50 -26.51
CA SER A 181 -14.32 -11.35 -27.75
C SER A 181 -14.11 -9.88 -28.12
N GLU A 182 -13.09 -9.70 -28.94
CA GLU A 182 -12.36 -8.50 -29.28
C GLU A 182 -13.12 -7.42 -30.07
N THR A 183 -12.60 -6.19 -29.91
CA THR A 183 -12.55 -5.07 -30.86
C THR A 183 -13.87 -4.56 -31.45
N THR A 184 -14.27 -3.37 -31.02
CA THR A 184 -14.86 -2.40 -31.94
C THR A 184 -14.32 -1.02 -31.60
N GLU A 185 -13.59 -0.45 -32.56
CA GLU A 185 -13.08 0.92 -32.58
C GLU A 185 -14.24 1.92 -32.50
N GLN A 186 -14.53 2.43 -31.31
CA GLN A 186 -15.15 3.75 -31.16
C GLN A 186 -14.42 4.50 -30.04
N PRO A 187 -13.83 5.67 -30.32
CA PRO A 187 -13.10 6.40 -29.29
C PRO A 187 -14.11 6.89 -28.24
N PHE A 188 -13.91 6.48 -26.99
CA PHE A 188 -14.55 7.15 -25.85
C PHE A 188 -14.21 8.65 -25.94
N SER A 189 -15.23 9.50 -26.03
CA SER A 189 -15.02 10.94 -25.94
C SER A 189 -14.48 11.25 -24.54
N ASP A 190 -13.24 11.73 -24.52
CA ASP A 190 -12.43 12.00 -23.34
C ASP A 190 -13.15 12.95 -22.36
N LEU A 191 -13.65 12.38 -21.26
CA LEU A 191 -14.57 13.00 -20.29
C LEU A 191 -13.92 14.09 -19.41
N PHE A 192 -12.61 14.33 -19.58
CA PHE A 192 -11.80 15.23 -18.74
C PHE A 192 -11.19 16.43 -19.48
N LYS A 193 -11.56 16.70 -20.74
CA LYS A 193 -11.15 17.94 -21.40
C LYS A 193 -12.05 19.10 -20.99
N GLY A 194 -11.56 19.92 -20.07
CA GLY A 194 -12.17 21.19 -19.66
C GLY A 194 -12.47 22.07 -20.87
N SER A 195 -13.67 22.64 -20.90
CA SER A 195 -14.16 23.54 -21.94
C SER A 195 -13.81 24.99 -21.62
N ASP A 196 -12.53 25.30 -21.44
CA ASP A 196 -12.08 26.68 -21.31
C ASP A 196 -11.51 27.15 -22.65
N VAL A 197 -12.35 27.83 -23.44
CA VAL A 197 -11.91 28.62 -24.59
C VAL A 197 -11.51 29.99 -24.07
N VAL A 198 -10.20 30.28 -24.05
CA VAL A 198 -9.68 31.62 -23.74
C VAL A 198 -9.75 32.46 -25.02
N GLU A 199 -10.64 33.44 -25.04
CA GLU A 199 -10.73 34.46 -26.10
C GLU A 199 -9.47 35.36 -26.07
N PRO A 200 -8.79 35.59 -27.21
CA PRO A 200 -7.63 36.48 -27.26
C PRO A 200 -8.05 37.95 -27.17
N GLY A 201 -7.50 38.68 -26.20
CA GLY A 201 -7.80 40.09 -25.95
C GLY A 201 -7.35 41.03 -27.08
N GLU A 202 -8.20 42.00 -27.40
CA GLU A 202 -7.87 43.15 -28.25
C GLU A 202 -6.91 44.09 -27.53
N THR A 203 -5.74 44.31 -28.13
CA THR A 203 -4.83 45.39 -27.75
C THR A 203 -5.19 46.67 -28.50
N ALA A 204 -5.44 47.74 -27.77
CA ALA A 204 -5.44 49.12 -28.28
C ALA A 204 -4.14 49.82 -27.85
#